data_AF-A0A1V1NRU6-F1
#
_entry.id   AF-A0A1V1NRU6-F1
#
_cell.length_a   1.000
_cell.length_b   1.000
_cell.length_c   1.000
_cell.angle_alpha   90.00
_cell.angle_beta   90.00
_cell.angle_gamma   90.00
#
_symmetry.space_group_name_H-M   'P 1'
#
loop_
_entity.id
_entity.type
_entity.pdbx_description
1 polymer ?
#
loop_
_entity_poly.entity_id
_entity_poly.type
_entity_poly.pdbx_seq_one_letter_code
_entity_poly.pdbx_strand_id
1 'polypeptide(L)'
;MVTDSDDVIDFNESDHDILDISHLLDHTTQPLNQYIHFELVNDSETSEVHTLLKIDSQGNGDNYDDAHILLRNVTLRDRIDIARLWASGGIHTCGARPELDVSLSITDDQATEIPENPARIEISFSDYHLPNDLTIPLVVTGSAVMGEDFQLQVPLWNEQTNAYIPILTSHNVIPVQLKPGDQKLNIQIIPILDHVAEPAESIFVSLLDKEDYYQLKKAICAIHRNYRWPG
;
A
#
# COMPACT_ATOMS: atom_id res chain seq x y z
N MET A 1 21.52 -13.60 -0.25
CA MET A 1 21.58 -13.67 -1.72
C MET A 1 21.55 -15.13 -2.10
N VAL A 2 20.58 -15.52 -2.92
CA VAL A 2 20.33 -16.92 -3.33
C VAL A 2 20.43 -17.04 -4.85
N THR A 3 21.06 -18.07 -5.36
CA THR A 3 21.32 -18.30 -6.79
C THR A 3 20.53 -19.48 -7.35
N ASP A 4 20.54 -19.65 -8.67
CA ASP A 4 19.94 -20.82 -9.32
C ASP A 4 20.48 -22.13 -8.73
N SER A 5 19.56 -23.10 -8.54
CA SER A 5 19.78 -24.41 -7.93
C SER A 5 20.15 -24.42 -6.45
N ASP A 6 19.98 -23.30 -5.73
CA ASP A 6 20.16 -23.26 -4.28
C ASP A 6 19.09 -24.09 -3.55
N ASP A 7 19.49 -24.73 -2.44
CA ASP A 7 18.62 -25.46 -1.49
C ASP A 7 18.72 -24.77 -0.12
N VAL A 8 17.64 -24.11 0.30
CA VAL A 8 17.54 -23.30 1.52
C VAL A 8 16.76 -24.10 2.57
N ILE A 9 17.43 -24.45 3.67
CA ILE A 9 16.93 -25.48 4.61
C ILE A 9 16.09 -24.90 5.77
N ASP A 10 16.09 -23.58 5.97
CA ASP A 10 15.57 -22.95 7.19
C ASP A 10 15.01 -21.53 7.01
N PHE A 11 14.59 -21.15 5.81
CA PHE A 11 14.05 -19.80 5.56
C PHE A 11 12.89 -19.46 6.51
N ASN A 12 13.06 -18.41 7.31
CA ASN A 12 12.06 -17.93 8.26
C ASN A 12 12.03 -16.40 8.34
N GLU A 13 10.92 -15.80 7.91
CA GLU A 13 10.70 -14.34 8.00
C GLU A 13 10.78 -13.81 9.44
N SER A 14 10.43 -14.63 10.44
CA SER A 14 10.49 -14.22 11.85
C SER A 14 11.93 -14.05 12.34
N ASP A 15 12.86 -14.77 11.71
CA ASP A 15 14.30 -14.68 11.97
C ASP A 15 14.97 -13.58 11.12
N HIS A 16 14.15 -12.81 10.37
CA HIS A 16 14.58 -11.76 9.44
C HIS A 16 15.41 -12.29 8.28
N ASP A 17 15.16 -13.53 7.86
CA ASP A 17 15.75 -14.07 6.64
C ASP A 17 15.21 -13.33 5.41
N ILE A 18 16.09 -13.14 4.43
CA ILE A 18 15.79 -12.38 3.21
C ILE A 18 16.17 -13.22 1.99
N LEU A 19 15.17 -13.47 1.14
CA LEU A 19 15.37 -14.01 -0.20
C LEU A 19 15.79 -12.87 -1.13
N ASP A 20 17.09 -12.63 -1.23
CA ASP A 20 17.61 -11.66 -2.19
C ASP A 20 17.88 -12.30 -3.55
N ILE A 21 16.93 -12.06 -4.48
CA ILE A 21 16.93 -12.50 -5.87
C ILE A 21 17.19 -11.34 -6.84
N SER A 22 17.57 -10.17 -6.34
CA SER A 22 17.72 -8.94 -7.14
C SER A 22 18.67 -9.10 -8.34
N HIS A 23 19.63 -10.01 -8.24
CA HIS A 23 20.62 -10.28 -9.29
C HIS A 23 20.15 -11.33 -10.32
N LEU A 24 19.00 -11.95 -10.11
CA LEU A 24 18.38 -12.92 -11.02
C LEU A 24 17.31 -12.28 -11.92
N LEU A 25 17.02 -10.99 -11.72
CA LEU A 25 15.98 -10.26 -12.45
C LEU A 25 16.59 -9.23 -13.39
N ASP A 26 16.15 -9.26 -14.64
CA ASP A 26 16.50 -8.30 -15.67
C ASP A 26 15.36 -7.29 -15.86
N HIS A 27 15.72 -6.03 -16.13
CA HIS A 27 14.79 -4.98 -16.59
C HIS A 27 13.44 -4.97 -15.86
N THR A 28 13.46 -4.73 -14.54
CA THR A 28 12.34 -4.78 -13.58
C THR A 28 11.20 -3.78 -13.83
N THR A 29 10.52 -3.94 -14.96
CA THR A 29 9.46 -3.05 -15.48
C THR A 29 8.08 -3.68 -15.40
N GLN A 30 8.02 -4.99 -15.18
CA GLN A 30 6.77 -5.74 -15.02
C GLN A 30 6.46 -5.95 -13.53
N PRO A 31 5.22 -6.35 -13.18
CA PRO A 31 4.92 -6.71 -11.82
C PRO A 31 5.64 -7.99 -11.39
N LEU A 32 5.92 -8.11 -10.09
CA LEU A 32 6.72 -9.19 -9.51
C LEU A 32 6.15 -10.59 -9.80
N ASN A 33 4.84 -10.72 -9.94
CA ASN A 33 4.20 -11.99 -10.32
C ASN A 33 4.50 -12.44 -11.76
N GLN A 34 5.12 -11.60 -12.60
CA GLN A 34 5.63 -12.02 -13.91
C GLN A 34 7.07 -12.54 -13.82
N TYR A 35 7.77 -12.26 -12.74
CA TYR A 35 9.15 -12.69 -12.52
C TYR A 35 9.25 -13.94 -11.65
N ILE A 36 8.33 -14.12 -10.69
CA ILE A 36 8.42 -15.22 -9.74
C ILE A 36 7.11 -16.01 -9.65
N HIS A 37 7.27 -17.32 -9.42
CA HIS A 37 6.20 -18.26 -9.17
C HIS A 37 6.61 -19.23 -8.06
N PHE A 38 5.71 -19.51 -7.12
CA PHE A 38 5.87 -20.49 -6.06
C PHE A 38 5.12 -21.78 -6.43
N GLU A 39 5.87 -22.87 -6.58
CA GLU A 39 5.35 -24.21 -6.81
C GLU A 39 5.53 -25.07 -5.56
N LEU A 40 4.46 -25.75 -5.10
CA LEU A 40 4.57 -26.66 -3.97
C LEU A 40 5.13 -28.01 -4.42
N VAL A 41 6.21 -28.44 -3.77
CA VAL A 41 6.86 -29.72 -4.05
C VAL A 41 6.73 -30.62 -2.83
N ASN A 42 6.24 -31.85 -3.02
CA ASN A 42 6.13 -32.83 -1.96
C ASN A 42 7.35 -33.76 -1.98
N ASP A 43 8.00 -33.92 -0.84
CA ASP A 43 9.02 -34.94 -0.65
C ASP A 43 8.34 -36.30 -0.43
N SER A 44 8.55 -37.24 -1.35
CA SER A 44 7.93 -38.57 -1.28
C SER A 44 8.48 -39.45 -0.16
N GLU A 45 9.67 -39.16 0.36
CA GLU A 45 10.33 -39.92 1.41
C GLU A 45 9.95 -39.40 2.80
N THR A 46 9.93 -38.07 2.99
CA THR A 46 9.62 -37.45 4.28
C THR A 46 8.16 -37.04 4.44
N SER A 47 7.40 -37.00 3.34
CA SER A 47 6.03 -36.42 3.27
C SER A 47 5.97 -34.94 3.65
N GLU A 48 7.12 -34.25 3.65
CA GLU A 48 7.19 -32.81 3.87
C GLU A 48 6.81 -32.05 2.60
N VAL A 49 6.27 -30.84 2.79
CA VAL A 49 5.93 -29.91 1.71
C VAL A 49 7.00 -28.83 1.68
N HIS A 50 7.51 -28.56 0.49
CA HIS A 50 8.50 -27.52 0.21
C HIS A 50 7.92 -26.54 -0.80
N THR A 51 8.59 -25.40 -0.96
CA THR A 51 8.29 -24.45 -2.03
C THR A 51 9.47 -24.38 -2.98
N LEU A 52 9.22 -24.59 -4.26
CA LEU A 52 10.15 -24.24 -5.33
C LEU A 52 9.83 -22.81 -5.78
N LEU A 53 10.72 -21.88 -5.49
CA LEU A 53 10.70 -20.55 -6.08
C LEU A 53 11.27 -20.66 -7.50
N LYS A 54 10.39 -20.48 -8.47
CA LYS A 54 10.70 -20.44 -9.89
C LYS A 54 10.82 -19.00 -10.38
N ILE A 55 11.80 -18.73 -11.23
CA ILE A 55 12.12 -17.37 -11.70
C ILE A 55 12.11 -17.33 -13.23
N ASP A 56 11.45 -16.31 -13.77
CA ASP A 56 11.62 -15.80 -15.13
C ASP A 56 12.34 -14.45 -15.02
N SER A 57 13.60 -14.43 -15.43
CA SER A 57 14.48 -13.27 -15.30
C SER A 57 13.98 -12.07 -16.11
N GLN A 58 13.27 -12.32 -17.22
CA GLN A 58 12.82 -11.26 -18.13
C GLN A 58 11.44 -10.69 -17.76
N GLY A 59 10.72 -11.36 -16.86
CA GLY A 59 9.41 -10.91 -16.40
C GLY A 59 8.33 -10.97 -17.46
N ASN A 60 8.39 -11.93 -18.38
CA ASN A 60 7.36 -12.19 -19.38
C ASN A 60 6.25 -13.14 -18.85
N GLY A 61 6.49 -13.81 -17.72
CA GLY A 61 5.54 -14.70 -17.05
C GLY A 61 5.47 -16.11 -17.64
N ASP A 62 6.37 -16.47 -18.56
CA ASP A 62 6.38 -17.75 -19.24
C ASP A 62 7.33 -18.75 -18.56
N ASN A 63 6.79 -19.91 -18.18
CA ASN A 63 7.49 -21.12 -17.69
C ASN A 63 8.33 -20.97 -16.40
N TYR A 64 8.89 -19.80 -16.08
CA TYR A 64 9.69 -19.54 -14.89
C TYR A 64 10.89 -20.49 -14.75
N ASP A 65 11.59 -20.77 -15.86
CA ASP A 65 12.64 -21.79 -15.93
C ASP A 65 14.07 -21.21 -15.97
N ASP A 66 14.24 -19.92 -15.73
CA ASP A 66 15.56 -19.27 -15.76
C ASP A 66 16.37 -19.55 -14.49
N ALA A 67 15.69 -19.66 -13.33
CA ALA A 67 16.30 -20.12 -12.09
C ALA A 67 15.28 -20.80 -11.17
N HIS A 68 15.75 -21.78 -10.39
CA HIS A 68 14.96 -22.52 -9.41
C HIS A 68 15.66 -22.54 -8.05
N ILE A 69 14.95 -22.15 -7.00
CA ILE A 69 15.45 -22.15 -5.62
C ILE A 69 14.50 -23.00 -4.77
N LEU A 70 15.02 -24.03 -4.11
CA LEU A 70 14.22 -24.87 -3.23
C LEU A 70 14.22 -24.29 -1.81
N LEU A 71 13.04 -24.03 -1.28
CA LEU A 71 12.81 -23.61 0.11
C LEU A 71 12.22 -24.80 0.87
N ARG A 72 13.05 -25.46 1.68
CA ARG A 72 12.64 -26.63 2.46
C ARG A 72 11.72 -26.22 3.59
N ASN A 73 10.70 -27.02 3.81
CA ASN A 73 9.77 -26.89 4.93
C ASN A 73 9.05 -25.53 5.02
N VAL A 74 8.98 -24.82 3.90
CA VAL A 74 8.23 -23.58 3.74
C VAL A 74 7.13 -23.79 2.71
N THR A 75 5.93 -23.27 2.97
CA THR A 75 4.79 -23.30 2.06
C THR A 75 4.41 -21.87 1.69
N LEU A 76 4.76 -21.44 0.48
CA LEU A 76 4.39 -20.15 -0.08
C LEU A 76 3.46 -20.31 -1.27
N ARG A 77 2.62 -19.31 -1.52
CA ARG A 77 1.67 -19.26 -2.62
C ARG A 77 1.68 -17.86 -3.24
N ASP A 78 1.73 -17.78 -4.56
CA ASP A 78 1.82 -16.52 -5.31
C ASP A 78 0.89 -15.42 -4.79
N ARG A 79 -0.40 -15.77 -4.71
CA ARG A 79 -1.47 -14.82 -4.41
C ARG A 79 -1.40 -14.20 -3.02
N ILE A 80 -0.73 -14.86 -2.07
CA ILE A 80 -0.72 -14.45 -0.67
C ILE A 80 0.67 -13.97 -0.30
N ASP A 81 1.68 -14.74 -0.68
CA ASP A 81 3.02 -14.61 -0.11
C ASP A 81 3.92 -13.67 -0.89
N ILE A 82 3.70 -13.46 -2.19
CA ILE A 82 4.53 -12.51 -2.97
C ILE A 82 4.38 -11.09 -2.40
N ALA A 83 3.15 -10.60 -2.25
CA ALA A 83 2.89 -9.28 -1.69
C ALA A 83 3.35 -9.17 -0.24
N ARG A 84 3.10 -10.22 0.56
CA ARG A 84 3.51 -10.31 1.97
C ARG A 84 5.02 -10.22 2.15
N LEU A 85 5.77 -11.06 1.44
CA LEU A 85 7.24 -11.11 1.49
C LEU A 85 7.85 -9.80 1.00
N TRP A 86 7.28 -9.20 -0.04
CA TRP A 86 7.78 -7.92 -0.53
C TRP A 86 7.51 -6.79 0.47
N ALA A 87 6.30 -6.71 1.01
CA ALA A 87 5.91 -5.69 1.98
C ALA A 87 6.68 -5.80 3.32
N SER A 88 7.04 -7.02 3.74
CA SER A 88 7.82 -7.27 4.96
C SER A 88 9.33 -7.10 4.76
N GLY A 89 9.80 -7.04 3.51
CA GLY A 89 11.23 -7.09 3.18
C GLY A 89 11.83 -8.50 3.20
N GLY A 90 11.01 -9.55 3.35
CA GLY A 90 11.44 -10.96 3.28
C GLY A 90 11.90 -11.41 1.89
N ILE A 91 11.62 -10.63 0.83
CA ILE A 91 12.19 -10.81 -0.51
C ILE A 91 12.71 -9.49 -1.08
N HIS A 92 13.91 -9.52 -1.66
CA HIS A 92 14.50 -8.39 -2.36
C HIS A 92 14.59 -8.68 -3.87
N THR A 93 14.05 -7.77 -4.67
CA THR A 93 13.73 -7.97 -6.10
C THR A 93 14.23 -6.82 -6.97
N CYS A 94 15.27 -6.11 -6.50
CA CYS A 94 15.77 -4.84 -7.05
C CYS A 94 14.68 -3.75 -7.16
N GLY A 95 13.88 -3.79 -8.22
CA GLY A 95 12.80 -2.84 -8.51
C GLY A 95 11.47 -3.48 -8.93
N ALA A 96 11.41 -4.81 -9.09
CA ALA A 96 10.18 -5.51 -9.44
C ALA A 96 9.29 -5.59 -8.20
N ARG A 97 8.00 -5.26 -8.34
CA ARG A 97 7.08 -5.03 -7.22
C ARG A 97 5.74 -5.71 -7.46
N PRO A 98 5.04 -6.18 -6.43
CA PRO A 98 3.66 -6.63 -6.57
C PRO A 98 2.76 -5.53 -7.15
N GLU A 99 1.71 -5.91 -7.87
CA GLU A 99 0.69 -4.95 -8.29
C GLU A 99 -0.08 -4.43 -7.07
N LEU A 100 -0.15 -3.11 -6.92
CA LEU A 100 -0.95 -2.46 -5.91
C LEU A 100 -1.79 -1.37 -6.58
N ASP A 101 -3.11 -1.59 -6.65
CA ASP A 101 -4.04 -0.57 -7.08
C ASP A 101 -4.50 0.26 -5.89
N VAL A 102 -4.47 1.58 -6.06
CA VAL A 102 -5.00 2.53 -5.09
C VAL A 102 -6.11 3.34 -5.73
N SER A 103 -7.19 3.56 -4.96
CA SER A 103 -8.33 4.38 -5.38
C SER A 103 -8.76 5.30 -4.25
N LEU A 104 -9.36 6.43 -4.61
CA LEU A 104 -9.87 7.42 -3.67
C LEU A 104 -11.34 7.69 -3.96
N SER A 105 -12.15 7.76 -2.90
CA SER A 105 -13.57 8.09 -2.98
C SER A 105 -13.97 9.05 -1.86
N ILE A 106 -14.94 9.93 -2.11
CA ILE A 106 -15.54 10.76 -1.07
C ILE A 106 -16.67 9.96 -0.43
N THR A 107 -16.63 9.85 0.89
CA THR A 107 -17.67 9.20 1.69
C THR A 107 -18.59 10.22 2.37
N ASP A 108 -18.11 11.45 2.57
CA ASP A 108 -18.89 12.59 3.05
C ASP A 108 -18.28 13.90 2.50
N ASP A 109 -19.07 14.68 1.76
CA ASP A 109 -18.65 15.95 1.16
C ASP A 109 -19.16 17.20 1.92
N GLN A 110 -19.87 17.02 3.05
CA GLN A 110 -20.60 18.09 3.74
C GLN A 110 -19.83 18.71 4.92
N ALA A 111 -18.55 19.03 4.73
CA ALA A 111 -17.75 19.72 5.75
C ALA A 111 -18.32 21.11 6.09
N THR A 112 -18.37 21.45 7.38
CA THR A 112 -18.66 22.81 7.88
C THR A 112 -17.54 23.31 8.78
N GLU A 113 -17.35 24.62 8.93
CA GLU A 113 -16.36 25.22 9.87
C GLU A 113 -16.54 24.82 11.35
N ILE A 114 -17.58 24.07 11.67
CA ILE A 114 -17.76 23.36 12.92
C ILE A 114 -16.89 22.09 12.87
N PRO A 115 -15.79 21.97 13.66
CA PRO A 115 -14.87 20.84 13.60
C PRO A 115 -15.53 19.46 13.82
N GLU A 116 -16.68 19.43 14.49
CA GLU A 116 -17.47 18.23 14.73
C GLU A 116 -18.15 17.65 13.47
N ASN A 117 -18.11 18.37 12.34
CA ASN A 117 -18.69 17.92 11.07
C ASN A 117 -17.68 18.01 9.91
N PRO A 118 -16.66 17.10 9.89
CA PRO A 118 -15.65 17.06 8.85
C PRO A 118 -16.11 16.30 7.61
N ALA A 119 -15.56 16.67 6.44
CA ALA A 119 -15.68 15.84 5.23
C ALA A 119 -14.79 14.60 5.37
N ARG A 120 -15.14 13.55 4.63
CA ARG A 120 -14.49 12.24 4.72
C ARG A 120 -14.16 11.71 3.34
N ILE A 121 -12.93 11.23 3.21
CA ILE A 121 -12.45 10.52 2.03
C ILE A 121 -11.96 9.14 2.46
N GLU A 122 -12.15 8.15 1.59
CA GLU A 122 -11.67 6.79 1.77
C GLU A 122 -10.64 6.50 0.68
N ILE A 123 -9.44 6.07 1.09
CA ILE A 123 -8.45 5.46 0.21
C ILE A 123 -8.60 3.94 0.32
N SER A 124 -8.79 3.27 -0.81
CA SER A 124 -8.92 1.81 -0.90
C SER A 124 -7.74 1.20 -1.64
N PHE A 125 -7.26 0.06 -1.14
CA PHE A 125 -6.13 -0.72 -1.67
C PHE A 125 -6.60 -2.06 -2.23
N SER A 126 -5.98 -2.57 -3.31
CA SER A 126 -6.29 -3.91 -3.84
C SER A 126 -5.79 -5.06 -2.99
N ASP A 127 -4.76 -4.82 -2.17
CA ASP A 127 -4.13 -5.79 -1.27
C ASP A 127 -4.14 -5.26 0.18
N TYR A 128 -4.02 -6.16 1.15
CA TYR A 128 -3.89 -5.84 2.58
C TYR A 128 -2.45 -6.00 3.09
N HIS A 129 -1.54 -6.58 2.31
CA HIS A 129 -0.11 -6.59 2.60
C HIS A 129 0.54 -5.32 2.04
N LEU A 130 0.52 -4.26 2.84
CA LEU A 130 1.08 -2.96 2.48
C LEU A 130 2.46 -2.79 3.12
N PRO A 131 3.44 -2.17 2.42
CA PRO A 131 4.72 -1.82 3.02
C PRO A 131 4.55 -0.88 4.22
N ASN A 132 5.38 -1.08 5.25
CA ASN A 132 5.32 -0.29 6.49
C ASN A 132 5.64 1.21 6.29
N ASP A 133 6.35 1.54 5.21
CA ASP A 133 6.74 2.90 4.82
C ASP A 133 5.90 3.48 3.66
N LEU A 134 4.79 2.81 3.31
CA LEU A 134 3.91 3.28 2.24
C LEU A 134 3.36 4.67 2.56
N THR A 135 3.51 5.56 1.59
CA THR A 135 3.00 6.93 1.64
C THR A 135 2.19 7.23 0.39
N ILE A 136 1.05 7.89 0.56
CA ILE A 136 0.14 8.28 -0.50
C ILE A 136 0.15 9.81 -0.63
N PRO A 137 0.90 10.36 -1.59
CA PRO A 137 0.78 11.77 -1.93
C PRO A 137 -0.59 12.08 -2.55
N LEU A 138 -1.21 13.14 -2.04
CA LEU A 138 -2.44 13.74 -2.55
C LEU A 138 -2.12 15.01 -3.33
N VAL A 139 -2.84 15.24 -4.42
CA VAL A 139 -2.95 16.55 -5.04
C VAL A 139 -4.17 17.23 -4.43
N VAL A 140 -3.94 18.36 -3.77
CA VAL A 140 -4.99 19.15 -3.14
C VAL A 140 -5.04 20.52 -3.80
N THR A 141 -6.20 20.86 -4.35
CA THR A 141 -6.46 22.12 -5.04
C THR A 141 -7.80 22.69 -4.60
N GLY A 142 -8.14 23.90 -5.04
CA GLY A 142 -9.37 24.58 -4.63
C GLY A 142 -9.10 26.01 -4.20
N SER A 143 -10.06 26.60 -3.49
CA SER A 143 -9.91 27.93 -2.92
C SER A 143 -9.43 27.89 -1.47
N ALA A 144 -9.75 26.83 -0.73
CA ALA A 144 -9.27 26.64 0.64
C ALA A 144 -7.80 26.20 0.63
N VAL A 145 -7.04 26.71 1.59
CA VAL A 145 -5.60 26.54 1.79
C VAL A 145 -5.36 25.56 2.94
N MET A 146 -4.65 24.46 2.65
CA MET A 146 -4.27 23.48 3.66
C MET A 146 -3.32 24.10 4.69
N GLY A 147 -3.61 23.91 5.97
CA GLY A 147 -2.87 24.48 7.10
C GLY A 147 -3.39 25.85 7.56
N GLU A 148 -4.17 26.54 6.73
CA GLU A 148 -4.85 27.80 7.07
C GLU A 148 -6.34 27.55 7.31
N ASP A 149 -7.04 26.94 6.33
CA ASP A 149 -8.49 26.75 6.36
C ASP A 149 -8.90 25.32 6.77
N PHE A 150 -8.00 24.34 6.59
CA PHE A 150 -8.24 22.96 6.99
C PHE A 150 -6.96 22.15 7.22
N GLN A 151 -7.08 21.04 7.92
CA GLN A 151 -6.06 20.01 8.08
C GLN A 151 -6.63 18.63 7.75
N LEU A 152 -5.76 17.67 7.50
CA LEU A 152 -6.15 16.28 7.36
C LEU A 152 -5.97 15.56 8.70
N GLN A 153 -6.95 14.76 9.09
CA GLN A 153 -6.82 13.80 10.16
C GLN A 153 -6.70 12.40 9.56
N VAL A 154 -5.55 11.78 9.78
CA VAL A 154 -5.20 10.44 9.25
C VAL A 154 -5.15 9.46 10.42
N PRO A 155 -5.95 8.39 10.43
CA PRO A 155 -5.85 7.36 11.45
C PRO A 155 -4.70 6.39 11.12
N LEU A 156 -3.71 6.28 12.01
CA LEU A 156 -2.62 5.31 11.88
C LEU A 156 -2.77 4.17 12.88
N TRP A 157 -2.70 2.93 12.40
CA TRP A 157 -2.73 1.76 13.26
C TRP A 157 -1.48 1.71 14.13
N ASN A 158 -1.68 1.57 15.44
CA ASN A 158 -0.61 1.42 16.40
C ASN A 158 -0.70 0.03 17.06
N GLU A 159 0.28 -0.82 16.77
CA GLU A 159 0.30 -2.21 17.28
C GLU A 159 0.43 -2.30 18.80
N GLN A 160 1.15 -1.36 19.43
CA GLN A 160 1.38 -1.36 20.88
C GLN A 160 0.09 -1.09 21.66
N THR A 161 -0.77 -0.22 21.13
CA THR A 161 -2.06 0.16 21.74
C THR A 161 -3.24 -0.63 21.17
N ASN A 162 -3.03 -1.38 20.09
CA ASN A 162 -4.04 -2.12 19.35
C ASN A 162 -5.23 -1.22 18.94
N ALA A 163 -4.93 0.00 18.50
CA ALA A 163 -5.90 1.02 18.14
C ALA A 163 -5.38 1.93 17.02
N TYR A 164 -6.30 2.55 16.28
CA TYR A 164 -5.97 3.65 15.38
C TYR A 164 -5.76 4.94 16.18
N ILE A 165 -4.62 5.59 15.97
CA ILE A 165 -4.26 6.88 16.55
C ILE A 165 -4.45 7.95 15.47
N PRO A 166 -5.33 8.94 15.67
CA PRO A 166 -5.50 10.02 14.71
C PRO A 166 -4.29 10.97 14.75
N ILE A 167 -3.78 11.32 13.58
CA ILE A 167 -2.72 12.31 13.41
C ILE A 167 -3.25 13.46 12.56
N LEU A 168 -3.12 14.68 13.06
CA LEU A 168 -3.40 15.88 12.29
C LEU A 168 -2.17 16.26 11.48
N THR A 169 -2.35 16.53 10.19
CA THR A 169 -1.29 16.96 9.29
C THR A 169 -1.76 18.10 8.40
N SER A 170 -0.85 19.06 8.17
CA SER A 170 -1.00 20.11 7.16
C SER A 170 -0.18 19.82 5.90
N HIS A 171 0.22 18.55 5.73
CA HIS A 171 0.91 18.06 4.56
C HIS A 171 -0.02 17.16 3.74
N ASN A 172 0.19 17.17 2.43
CA ASN A 172 -0.57 16.37 1.47
C ASN A 172 0.04 14.97 1.24
N VAL A 173 0.96 14.51 2.09
CA VAL A 173 1.53 13.16 2.02
C VAL A 173 0.98 12.33 3.17
N ILE A 174 0.22 11.29 2.84
CA ILE A 174 -0.51 10.48 3.81
C ILE A 174 0.32 9.23 4.16
N PRO A 175 0.79 9.10 5.40
CA PRO A 175 1.35 7.82 5.85
C PRO A 175 0.27 6.75 5.90
N VAL A 176 0.60 5.53 5.49
CA VAL A 176 -0.30 4.38 5.54
C VAL A 176 0.19 3.39 6.58
N GLN A 177 -0.60 3.23 7.63
CA GLN A 177 -0.43 2.17 8.62
C GLN A 177 -1.82 1.64 8.94
N LEU A 178 -2.18 0.51 8.33
CA LEU A 178 -3.45 -0.14 8.52
C LEU A 178 -3.32 -1.29 9.52
N LYS A 179 -4.42 -1.60 10.20
CA LYS A 179 -4.51 -2.85 10.95
C LYS A 179 -4.31 -4.02 10.00
N PRO A 180 -3.58 -5.09 10.38
CA PRO A 180 -3.45 -6.27 9.55
C PRO A 180 -4.80 -6.81 9.05
N GLY A 181 -4.92 -6.92 7.72
CA GLY A 181 -6.14 -7.37 7.03
C GLY A 181 -7.08 -6.24 6.58
N ASP A 182 -6.90 -5.00 7.04
CA ASP A 182 -7.65 -3.86 6.53
C ASP A 182 -7.12 -3.41 5.15
N GLN A 183 -8.01 -2.92 4.30
CA GLN A 183 -7.70 -2.44 2.93
C GLN A 183 -8.20 -1.02 2.67
N LYS A 184 -8.60 -0.30 3.72
CA LYS A 184 -9.27 0.99 3.64
C LYS A 184 -8.73 1.94 4.69
N LEU A 185 -8.39 3.16 4.26
CA LEU A 185 -7.96 4.25 5.12
C LEU A 185 -8.98 5.40 5.02
N ASN A 186 -9.63 5.72 6.15
CA ASN A 186 -10.60 6.81 6.21
C ASN A 186 -9.93 8.09 6.73
N ILE A 187 -9.77 9.07 5.85
CA ILE A 187 -9.16 10.37 6.18
C ILE A 187 -10.28 11.39 6.36
N GLN A 188 -10.14 12.24 7.38
CA GLN A 188 -11.05 13.35 7.58
C GLN A 188 -10.39 14.66 7.17
N ILE A 189 -11.17 15.54 6.55
CA ILE A 189 -10.79 16.93 6.28
C ILE A 189 -11.41 17.76 7.40
N ILE A 190 -10.57 18.21 8.33
CA ILE A 190 -10.96 18.97 9.52
C ILE A 190 -10.80 20.46 9.22
N PRO A 191 -11.89 21.24 9.18
CA PRO A 191 -11.81 22.68 9.04
C PRO A 191 -11.10 23.32 10.24
N ILE A 192 -10.29 24.33 9.97
CA ILE A 192 -9.72 25.20 11.00
C ILE A 192 -10.75 26.29 11.23
N LEU A 193 -11.23 26.41 12.47
CA LEU A 193 -12.11 27.50 12.83
C LEU A 193 -11.30 28.79 12.94
N ASP A 194 -11.70 29.80 12.19
CA ASP A 194 -11.31 31.17 12.45
C ASP A 194 -12.55 32.03 12.81
N HIS A 195 -12.33 33.31 13.09
CA HIS A 195 -13.41 34.24 13.44
C HIS A 195 -13.69 35.24 12.32
N VAL A 196 -13.29 34.92 11.10
CA VAL A 196 -13.44 35.77 9.92
C VAL A 196 -14.60 35.23 9.08
N ALA A 197 -15.47 36.13 8.64
CA ALA A 197 -16.52 35.75 7.71
C ALA A 197 -15.95 35.68 6.29
N GLU A 198 -15.97 34.50 5.71
CA GLU A 198 -15.36 34.22 4.41
C GLU A 198 -16.38 33.73 3.37
N PRO A 199 -16.10 33.90 2.06
CA PRO A 199 -16.91 33.27 1.03
C PRO A 199 -16.82 31.75 1.11
N ALA A 200 -17.82 31.06 0.53
CA ALA A 200 -17.77 29.61 0.44
C ALA A 200 -16.55 29.12 -0.35
N GLU A 201 -15.83 28.17 0.24
CA GLU A 201 -14.62 27.63 -0.35
C GLU A 201 -14.79 26.23 -0.92
N SER A 202 -13.84 25.78 -1.72
CA SER A 202 -13.83 24.44 -2.33
C SER A 202 -12.51 23.73 -2.07
N ILE A 203 -12.58 22.40 -1.96
CA ILE A 203 -11.43 21.51 -1.85
C ILE A 203 -11.60 20.40 -2.90
N PHE A 204 -10.58 20.17 -3.70
CA PHE A 204 -10.50 19.08 -4.65
C PHE A 204 -9.31 18.21 -4.25
N VAL A 205 -9.56 16.91 -4.07
CA VAL A 205 -8.55 15.95 -3.65
C VAL A 205 -8.47 14.85 -4.70
N SER A 206 -7.27 14.59 -5.19
CA SER A 206 -6.95 13.43 -6.02
C SER A 206 -5.67 12.76 -5.55
N LEU A 207 -5.47 11.51 -5.96
CA LEU A 207 -4.20 10.82 -5.76
C LEU A 207 -3.15 11.38 -6.73
N LEU A 208 -1.93 11.60 -6.26
CA LEU A 208 -0.80 11.80 -7.16
C LEU A 208 -0.34 10.42 -7.64
N ASP A 209 -0.13 10.29 -8.95
CA ASP A 209 0.39 9.04 -9.50
C ASP A 209 1.85 8.84 -9.07
N LYS A 210 2.16 7.62 -8.65
CA LYS A 210 3.48 7.21 -8.18
C LYS A 210 3.70 5.79 -8.64
N GLU A 211 3.90 5.64 -9.95
CA GLU A 211 4.08 4.34 -10.63
C GLU A 211 5.14 3.44 -9.96
N ASP A 212 6.11 4.06 -9.27
CA ASP A 212 7.09 3.37 -8.44
C ASP A 212 6.47 2.57 -7.27
N TYR A 213 5.32 2.95 -6.72
CA TYR A 213 4.76 2.32 -5.52
C TYR A 213 3.38 1.72 -5.72
N TYR A 214 2.59 2.29 -6.64
CA TYR A 214 1.23 1.85 -6.89
C TYR A 214 0.72 2.35 -8.24
N GLN A 215 -0.37 1.75 -8.70
CA GLN A 215 -1.13 2.19 -9.86
C GLN A 215 -2.45 2.82 -9.42
N LEU A 216 -2.90 3.85 -10.14
CA LEU A 216 -4.17 4.51 -9.85
C LEU A 216 -5.33 3.83 -10.58
N LYS A 217 -6.31 3.32 -9.83
CA LYS A 217 -7.63 2.99 -10.39
C LYS A 217 -8.46 4.26 -10.49
N LYS A 218 -8.72 4.71 -11.73
CA LYS A 218 -9.54 5.90 -12.11
C LYS A 218 -10.25 6.57 -10.92
N ALA A 219 -9.68 7.68 -10.42
CA ALA A 219 -10.29 8.48 -9.36
C ALA A 219 -10.06 9.98 -9.64
N ILE A 220 -11.14 10.71 -9.91
CA ILE A 220 -11.19 12.18 -9.80
C ILE A 220 -12.32 12.48 -8.82
N CYS A 221 -12.03 13.27 -7.78
CA CYS A 221 -13.01 13.63 -6.76
C CYS A 221 -13.09 15.14 -6.57
N ALA A 222 -14.32 15.63 -6.40
CA ALA A 222 -14.63 17.04 -6.14
C ALA A 222 -15.50 17.13 -4.87
N ILE A 223 -15.08 17.94 -3.89
CA ILE A 223 -15.85 18.22 -2.68
C ILE A 223 -16.41 19.64 -2.83
N HIS A 224 -17.74 19.77 -2.77
CA HIS A 224 -18.44 21.05 -2.85
C HIS A 224 -18.97 21.45 -1.48
N ARG A 225 -18.47 22.57 -0.93
CA ARG A 225 -18.91 23.14 0.35
C ARG A 225 -20.18 23.96 0.13
N ASN A 226 -21.22 23.75 0.95
CA ASN A 226 -22.43 24.58 0.99
C ASN A 226 -22.65 25.10 2.41
N TYR A 227 -22.56 26.42 2.62
CA TYR A 227 -22.87 27.03 3.90
C TYR A 227 -24.35 27.43 3.99
N ARG A 228 -25.00 27.10 5.12
CA ARG A 228 -26.17 27.82 5.63
C ARG A 228 -25.94 28.18 7.08
N TRP A 229 -25.82 29.47 7.36
CA TRP A 229 -25.87 29.99 8.73
C TRP A 229 -27.34 30.15 9.17
N PRO A 230 -27.72 29.74 10.39
CA PRO A 230 -28.91 30.28 11.03
C PRO A 230 -28.59 31.72 11.47
N GLY A 231 -29.38 32.67 10.98
CA GLY A 231 -29.31 34.07 11.41
C GLY A 231 -29.88 34.29 12.81
#